data_AF-A0A436R8P7-F1
#
_entry.id   AF-A0A436R8P7-F1
#
_cell.length_a   1.000
_cell.length_b   1.000
_cell.length_c   1.000
_cell.angle_alpha   90.00
_cell.angle_beta   90.00
_cell.angle_gamma   90.00
#
_symmetry.space_group_name_H-M   'P 1'
#
loop_
_entity.id
_entity.type
_entity.pdbx_description
1 polymer ?
#
loop_
_entity_poly.entity_id
_entity_poly.type
_entity_poly.pdbx_seq_one_letter_code
_entity_poly.pdbx_strand_id
1 'polypeptide(L)' 'LLDDVRAVQKRGADEFKVDSTPTFFINGKTYKGAMSIEEMSAIIDPLL' A
#
# COMPACT_ATOMS: atom_id res chain seq x y z
N LEU A 1 -10.03 -6.39 -20.41
CA LEU A 1 -9.93 -5.01 -19.86
C LEU A 1 -10.67 -4.88 -18.53
N LEU A 2 -12.01 -4.91 -18.49
CA LEU A 2 -12.75 -4.75 -17.23
C LEU A 2 -12.49 -5.88 -16.23
N ASP A 3 -12.43 -7.12 -16.71
CA ASP A 3 -12.16 -8.28 -15.86
C ASP A 3 -10.75 -8.24 -15.27
N ASP A 4 -9.76 -7.77 -16.05
CA ASP A 4 -8.38 -7.61 -15.58
C ASP A 4 -8.29 -6.55 -14.47
N VAL A 5 -8.98 -5.42 -14.63
CA VAL A 5 -9.05 -4.36 -13.61
C VAL A 5 -9.68 -4.90 -12.31
N ARG A 6 -10.78 -5.65 -12.44
CA ARG A 6 -11.45 -6.28 -11.29
C ARG A 6 -10.58 -7.34 -10.63
N ALA A 7 -9.83 -8.11 -11.40
CA ALA A 7 -8.91 -9.12 -10.87
C ALA A 7 -7.81 -8.46 -10.02
N VAL A 8 -7.23 -7.35 -10.49
CA VAL A 8 -6.23 -6.59 -9.72
C VAL A 8 -6.83 -6.00 -8.45
N GLN A 9 -8.02 -5.39 -8.53
CA GLN A 9 -8.70 -4.81 -7.37
C GLN A 9 -9.06 -5.87 -6.32
N LYS A 10 -9.61 -7.00 -6.75
CA LYS A 10 -9.95 -8.12 -5.87
C LYS A 10 -8.71 -8.70 -5.19
N ARG A 11 -7.61 -8.87 -5.94
CA ARG A 11 -6.34 -9.33 -5.37
C ARG A 11 -5.82 -8.39 -4.28
N GLY A 12 -5.86 -7.08 -4.52
CA GLY A 12 -5.51 -6.07 -3.52
C GLY A 12 -6.32 -6.20 -2.23
N ALA A 13 -7.64 -6.33 -2.34
CA ALA A 13 -8.54 -6.46 -1.19
C ALA A 13 -8.41 -7.81 -0.47
N ASP A 14 -8.43 -8.93 -1.20
CA ASP A 14 -8.55 -10.27 -0.63
C ASP A 14 -7.21 -10.81 -0.12
N GLU A 15 -6.14 -10.67 -0.92
CA GLU A 15 -4.81 -11.21 -0.59
C GLU A 15 -4.01 -10.23 0.26
N PHE A 16 -3.97 -8.96 -0.14
CA PHE A 16 -3.12 -7.94 0.49
C PHE A 16 -3.85 -7.10 1.55
N LYS A 17 -5.16 -7.30 1.73
CA LYS A 17 -5.99 -6.56 2.70
C LYS A 17 -5.94 -5.04 2.51
N VAL A 18 -5.82 -4.59 1.26
CA VAL A 18 -5.95 -3.18 0.87
C VAL A 18 -7.44 -2.82 0.91
N ASP A 19 -7.89 -2.31 2.06
CA ASP A 19 -9.27 -1.90 2.35
C ASP A 19 -9.46 -0.37 2.37
N SER A 20 -8.38 0.40 2.24
CA SER A 20 -8.38 1.85 2.18
C SER A 20 -7.30 2.39 1.24
N THR A 21 -7.51 3.60 0.73
CA THR A 21 -6.58 4.26 -0.19
C THR A 21 -6.19 5.65 0.32
N PRO A 22 -4.89 6.00 0.35
CA PRO A 22 -3.74 5.17 -0.04
C PRO A 22 -3.35 4.15 1.05
N THR A 23 -2.72 3.04 0.63
CA THR A 23 -2.07 2.04 1.50
C THR A 23 -0.67 1.77 0.96
N PHE A 24 0.33 1.77 1.84
CA PHE A 24 1.74 1.53 1.51
C PHE A 24 2.24 0.28 2.21
N PHE A 25 3.06 -0.51 1.50
CA PHE A 25 3.80 -1.64 2.06
C PHE A 25 5.29 -1.31 2.03
N ILE A 26 5.91 -1.11 3.19
CA ILE A 26 7.33 -0.74 3.31
C ILE A 26 8.00 -1.81 4.18
N ASN A 27 8.93 -2.56 3.59
CA ASN A 27 9.68 -3.64 4.25
C ASN A 27 8.81 -4.60 5.07
N GLY A 28 7.70 -5.08 4.47
CA GLY A 28 6.76 -6.01 5.11
C GLY A 28 5.77 -5.39 6.11
N LYS A 29 5.86 -4.09 6.38
CA LYS A 29 4.90 -3.36 7.23
C LYS A 29 3.87 -2.61 6.39
N THR A 30 2.62 -2.60 6.86
CA THR A 30 1.49 -1.92 6.20
C THR A 30 1.21 -0.58 6.85
N TYR A 31 1.12 0.47 6.05
CA TYR A 31 0.77 1.82 6.45
C TYR A 31 -0.48 2.27 5.70
N LYS A 32 -1.54 2.60 6.42
CA LYS A 32 -2.84 3.00 5.86
C LYS A 32 -3.04 4.50 6.00
N GLY A 33 -3.61 5.12 4.98
CA GLY A 33 -3.88 6.56 4.95
C GLY A 33 -2.79 7.35 4.22
N ALA A 34 -3.13 8.59 3.88
CA ALA A 34 -2.19 9.50 3.24
C ALA A 34 -1.02 9.81 4.18
N MET A 35 0.18 9.86 3.62
CA MET A 35 1.41 10.18 4.35
C MET A 35 2.12 11.32 3.62
N SER A 36 2.73 12.23 4.39
CA SER A 36 3.64 13.23 3.85
C SER A 36 4.96 12.59 3.42
N ILE A 37 5.77 13.34 2.66
CA ILE A 37 7.10 12.87 2.23
C ILE A 37 7.99 12.67 3.46
N GLU A 38 7.89 13.57 4.43
CA GLU A 38 8.66 13.53 5.68
C GLU A 38 8.33 12.28 6.49
N GLU A 39 7.04 11.93 6.60
CA GLU A 39 6.60 10.70 7.29
C GLU A 39 7.12 9.44 6.58
N MET A 40 7.15 9.45 5.25
CA MET A 40 7.70 8.34 4.46
C MET A 40 9.23 8.24 4.58
N SER A 41 9.95 9.37 4.57
CA SER A 41 11.41 9.42 4.77
C SER A 41 11.80 8.85 6.12
N ALA A 42 11.09 9.24 7.19
CA ALA A 42 11.35 8.75 8.54
C ALA A 42 11.23 7.21 8.68
N ILE A 43 10.47 6.55 7.80
CA ILE A 43 10.34 5.08 7.76
C ILE A 43 11.43 4.45 6.88
N ILE A 44 11.75 5.07 5.75
CA ILE A 44 12.67 4.50 4.75
C ILE A 44 14.13 4.71 5.13
N ASP A 45 14.51 5.89 5.62
CA ASP A 45 15.90 6.25 5.89
C ASP A 45 16.62 5.27 6.85
N PRO A 46 15.98 4.74 7.92
CA PRO A 46 16.60 3.74 8.79
C PRO A 46 16.77 2.33 8.17
N LEU A 47 16.25 2.10 6.96
CA LEU A 47 16.28 0.81 6.25
C LEU A 47 17.36 0.76 5.14
N LEU A 48 18.03 1.88 4.88
CA LEU A 48 19.15 2.02 3.93
C LEU A 48 20.47 1.67 4.62
#